data_AF-A0A812PE66-F1
#
_entry.id   AF-A0A812PE66-F1
#
_cell.length_a   1.000
_cell.length_b   1.000
_cell.length_c   1.000
_cell.angle_alpha   90.00
_cell.angle_beta   90.00
_cell.angle_gamma   90.00
#
_symmetry.space_group_name_H-M   'P 1'
#
loop_
_entity.id
_entity.type
_entity.pdbx_description
1 polymer ?
#
loop_
_entity_poly.entity_id
_entity_poly.type
_entity_poly.pdbx_seq_one_letter_code
_entity_poly.pdbx_strand_id
1 'polypeptide(L)'
;MLKEWEQEQARMLARCWRGRLKGLRLEVRTRAKAVHQWSTRNPITTSSLAGLFSTGVSDFLVQRCFEKRETIDLRRSTIMGLFGLGYCGFLQHFLYTGFWPNVLKASRLSGAKAVAFQVFGDQGIYMPFAYLPLFYAVKDMR
;
A
#
# COMPACT_ATOMS: atom_id res chain seq x y z
N MET A 1 -19.59 -9.49 -52.07
CA MET A 1 -18.59 -10.52 -51.72
C MET A 1 -17.45 -10.00 -50.83
N LEU A 2 -16.59 -9.05 -51.24
CA LEU A 2 -15.49 -8.59 -50.36
C LEU A 2 -15.94 -8.04 -48.99
N LYS A 3 -17.02 -7.25 -48.96
CA LYS A 3 -17.56 -6.68 -47.70
C LYS A 3 -18.13 -7.73 -46.73
N GLU A 4 -18.65 -8.84 -47.24
CA GLU A 4 -19.18 -9.93 -46.39
C GLU A 4 -18.04 -10.71 -45.74
N TRP A 5 -16.96 -10.93 -46.49
CA TRP A 5 -15.76 -11.59 -45.99
C TRP A 5 -15.07 -10.78 -44.87
N GLU A 6 -14.98 -9.46 -45.02
CA GLU A 6 -14.46 -8.58 -43.95
C GLU A 6 -15.33 -8.59 -42.70
N GLN A 7 -16.66 -8.62 -42.84
CA GLN A 7 -17.58 -8.72 -41.71
C GLN A 7 -17.48 -10.05 -40.96
N GLU A 8 -17.17 -11.14 -41.67
CA GLU A 8 -17.01 -12.46 -41.06
C GLU A 8 -15.69 -12.59 -40.30
N GLN A 9 -14.60 -12.06 -40.87
CA GLN A 9 -13.30 -11.92 -40.19
C GLN A 9 -13.42 -11.09 -38.90
N ALA A 10 -14.11 -9.95 -38.95
CA ALA A 10 -14.35 -9.12 -37.77
C ALA A 10 -15.14 -9.86 -36.68
N ARG A 11 -16.14 -10.67 -37.06
CA ARG A 11 -16.93 -11.50 -36.13
C ARG A 11 -16.11 -12.62 -35.48
N MET A 12 -15.20 -13.25 -36.23
CA MET A 12 -14.30 -14.28 -35.69
C MET A 12 -13.27 -13.68 -34.72
N LEU A 13 -12.64 -12.57 -35.11
CA LEU A 13 -11.69 -11.85 -34.25
C LEU A 13 -12.35 -11.39 -32.95
N ALA A 14 -13.57 -10.85 -33.00
CA ALA A 14 -14.32 -10.45 -31.82
C ALA A 14 -14.69 -11.62 -30.88
N ARG A 15 -14.88 -12.83 -31.41
CA ARG A 15 -15.12 -14.04 -30.59
C ARG A 15 -13.83 -14.52 -29.92
N CYS A 16 -12.73 -14.57 -30.66
CA CYS A 16 -11.40 -14.88 -30.13
C CYS A 16 -10.98 -13.91 -29.02
N TRP A 17 -11.13 -12.60 -29.26
CA TRP A 17 -10.82 -11.57 -28.27
C TRP A 17 -11.67 -11.68 -27.00
N ARG A 18 -12.98 -11.96 -27.13
CA ARG A 18 -13.85 -12.18 -25.95
C ARG A 18 -13.46 -13.42 -25.16
N GLY A 19 -13.08 -14.51 -25.82
CA GLY A 19 -12.56 -15.72 -25.15
C GLY A 19 -11.28 -15.43 -24.37
N ARG A 20 -10.32 -14.75 -25.00
CA ARG A 20 -9.04 -14.36 -24.38
C ARG A 20 -9.22 -13.43 -23.18
N LEU A 21 -10.11 -12.43 -23.30
CA LEU A 21 -10.44 -11.51 -22.21
C LEU A 21 -11.09 -12.23 -21.02
N LYS A 22 -11.97 -13.20 -21.26
CA LYS A 22 -12.56 -14.03 -20.19
C LYS A 22 -11.50 -14.89 -19.49
N GLY A 23 -10.60 -15.51 -20.25
CA GLY A 23 -9.47 -16.27 -19.70
C GLY A 23 -8.56 -15.41 -18.82
N LEU A 24 -8.15 -14.24 -19.33
CA LEU A 24 -7.36 -13.25 -18.58
C LEU A 24 -8.05 -12.81 -17.29
N ARG A 25 -9.37 -12.52 -17.34
CA ARG A 25 -10.13 -12.16 -16.13
C ARG A 25 -10.13 -13.28 -15.09
N LEU A 26 -10.28 -14.54 -15.53
CA LEU A 26 -10.26 -15.68 -14.61
C LEU A 26 -8.88 -15.83 -13.95
N GLU A 27 -7.81 -15.73 -14.75
CA GLU A 27 -6.44 -15.84 -14.25
C GLU A 27 -6.10 -14.72 -13.25
N VAL A 28 -6.45 -13.48 -13.57
CA VAL A 28 -6.30 -12.34 -12.66
C VAL A 28 -7.07 -12.57 -11.37
N ARG A 29 -8.30 -13.08 -11.44
CA ARG A 29 -9.12 -13.35 -10.25
C ARG A 29 -8.53 -14.46 -9.38
N THR A 30 -8.01 -15.53 -9.98
CA THR A 30 -7.37 -16.63 -9.25
C THR A 30 -6.09 -16.16 -8.57
N ARG A 31 -5.24 -15.40 -9.29
CA ARG A 31 -4.03 -14.79 -8.72
C ARG A 31 -4.37 -13.81 -7.61
N ALA A 32 -5.39 -12.97 -7.78
CA ALA A 32 -5.85 -12.04 -6.75
C ALA A 32 -6.30 -12.76 -5.47
N LYS A 33 -7.03 -13.88 -5.59
CA LYS A 33 -7.40 -14.71 -4.44
C LYS A 33 -6.19 -15.31 -3.73
N ALA A 34 -5.20 -15.80 -4.49
CA ALA A 34 -3.98 -16.36 -3.92
C ALA A 34 -3.17 -15.29 -3.17
N VAL A 35 -3.02 -14.10 -3.75
CA VAL A 35 -2.37 -12.94 -3.09
C VAL A 35 -3.12 -12.54 -1.83
N HIS A 36 -4.45 -12.49 -1.87
CA HIS A 36 -5.26 -12.18 -0.70
C HIS A 36 -5.09 -13.22 0.42
N GLN A 37 -5.12 -14.52 0.09
CA GLN A 37 -4.88 -15.59 1.06
C GLN A 37 -3.47 -15.55 1.65
N TRP A 38 -2.47 -15.19 0.85
CA TRP A 38 -1.10 -15.03 1.34
C TRP A 38 -0.99 -13.81 2.28
N SER A 39 -1.66 -12.72 1.93
CA SER A 39 -1.72 -11.48 2.71
C SER A 39 -2.35 -11.70 4.09
N THR A 40 -3.43 -12.49 4.19
CA THR A 40 -4.05 -12.82 5.48
C THR A 40 -3.20 -13.76 6.35
N ARG A 41 -2.37 -14.61 5.74
CA ARG A 41 -1.45 -15.51 6.46
C ARG A 41 -0.21 -14.80 6.99
N ASN A 42 0.30 -13.81 6.25
CA ASN A 42 1.51 -13.04 6.62
C ASN A 42 1.19 -11.53 6.63
N PRO A 43 0.36 -11.06 7.58
CA PRO A 43 -0.15 -9.69 7.56
C PRO A 43 0.96 -8.66 7.81
N ILE A 44 1.89 -8.96 8.72
CA ILE A 44 3.03 -8.08 9.03
C ILE A 44 3.95 -7.94 7.82
N THR A 45 4.36 -9.06 7.22
CA THR A 45 5.24 -9.05 6.03
C THR A 45 4.60 -8.28 4.88
N THR A 46 3.28 -8.45 4.68
CA THR A 46 2.56 -7.76 3.62
C THR A 46 2.50 -6.26 3.88
N SER A 47 2.20 -5.84 5.11
CA SER A 47 2.20 -4.43 5.49
C SER A 47 3.59 -3.79 5.40
N SER A 48 4.64 -4.49 5.84
CA SER A 48 6.02 -4.02 5.71
C SER A 48 6.45 -3.86 4.26
N LEU A 49 6.19 -4.85 3.41
CA LEU A 49 6.52 -4.75 1.99
C LEU A 49 5.71 -3.67 1.28
N ALA A 50 4.43 -3.52 1.62
CA ALA A 50 3.61 -2.44 1.09
C ALA A 50 4.17 -1.07 1.51
N GLY A 51 4.55 -0.90 2.78
CA GLY A 51 5.19 0.31 3.29
C GLY A 51 6.50 0.63 2.56
N LEU A 52 7.40 -0.35 2.43
CA LEU A 52 8.65 -0.24 1.67
C LEU A 52 8.40 0.24 0.24
N PHE A 53 7.47 -0.42 -0.44
CA PHE A 53 7.17 -0.13 -1.83
C PHE A 53 6.57 1.26 -1.99
N SER A 54 5.61 1.63 -1.14
CA SER A 54 4.99 2.95 -1.17
C SER A 54 5.99 4.07 -0.91
N THR A 55 6.86 3.94 0.11
CA THR A 55 7.86 4.98 0.39
C THR A 55 8.95 5.02 -0.67
N GLY A 56 9.40 3.85 -1.16
CA GLY A 56 10.40 3.76 -2.22
C GLY A 56 9.93 4.36 -3.55
N VAL A 57 8.70 4.05 -3.98
CA VAL A 57 8.10 4.62 -5.19
C VAL A 57 7.87 6.12 -5.02
N SER A 58 7.40 6.56 -3.86
CA SER A 58 7.21 7.99 -3.60
C SER A 58 8.52 8.76 -3.65
N ASP A 59 9.58 8.23 -3.03
CA ASP A 59 10.91 8.83 -3.08
C ASP A 59 11.47 8.85 -4.50
N PHE A 60 11.32 7.75 -5.26
CA PHE A 60 11.70 7.69 -6.67
C PHE A 60 10.99 8.77 -7.51
N LEU A 61 9.67 8.90 -7.35
CA LEU A 61 8.88 9.90 -8.05
C LEU A 61 9.29 11.33 -7.68
N VAL A 62 9.58 11.59 -6.41
CA VAL A 62 10.05 12.91 -5.97
C VAL A 62 11.41 13.21 -6.58
N GLN A 63 12.37 12.29 -6.51
CA GLN A 63 13.71 12.50 -7.07
C GLN A 63 13.68 12.71 -8.59
N ARG A 64 12.85 11.95 -9.31
CA ARG A 64 12.84 11.97 -10.76
C ARG A 64 11.92 13.03 -11.37
N CYS A 65 10.72 13.20 -10.82
CA CYS A 65 9.71 14.09 -11.40
C CYS A 65 9.76 15.51 -10.81
N PHE A 66 10.00 15.64 -9.50
CA PHE A 66 9.98 16.95 -8.83
C PHE A 66 11.38 17.58 -8.76
N GLU A 67 12.38 16.82 -8.31
CA GLU A 67 13.76 17.31 -8.19
C GLU A 67 14.55 17.20 -9.51
N LYS A 68 14.02 16.48 -10.51
CA LYS A 68 14.64 16.26 -11.83
C LYS A 68 16.09 15.77 -11.75
N ARG A 69 16.44 14.99 -10.73
CA ARG A 69 17.79 14.42 -10.62
C ARG A 69 18.05 13.43 -11.76
N GLU A 70 19.26 13.47 -12.31
CA GLU A 70 19.72 12.48 -13.30
C GLU A 70 20.13 11.17 -12.63
N THR A 71 20.73 11.25 -11.43
CA THR A 71 21.16 10.11 -10.62
C THR A 71 20.32 10.02 -9.34
N ILE A 72 19.93 8.80 -8.98
CA ILE A 72 19.15 8.53 -7.78
C ILE A 72 20.07 8.52 -6.56
N ASP A 73 19.70 9.26 -5.53
CA ASP A 73 20.33 9.22 -4.22
C ASP A 73 19.91 7.95 -3.49
N LEU A 74 20.72 6.89 -3.66
CA LEU A 74 20.49 5.59 -3.04
C LEU A 74 20.50 5.66 -1.51
N ARG A 75 21.30 6.55 -0.91
CA ARG A 75 21.35 6.70 0.55
C ARG A 75 20.00 7.18 1.07
N ARG A 76 19.41 8.18 0.40
CA ARG A 76 18.08 8.69 0.75
C ARG A 76 17.01 7.62 0.55
N SER A 77 17.05 6.91 -0.57
CA SER A 77 16.07 5.85 -0.86
C SER A 77 16.17 4.69 0.11
N THR A 78 17.36 4.32 0.59
CA THR A 78 17.52 3.30 1.64
C THR A 78 16.93 3.75 2.98
N ILE A 79 17.17 5.00 3.39
CA ILE A 79 16.58 5.54 4.63
C ILE A 79 15.05 5.56 4.53
N MET A 80 14.50 6.03 3.40
CA MET A 80 13.05 6.02 3.18
C MET A 80 12.47 4.62 3.08
N GLY A 81 13.23 3.67 2.54
CA GLY A 81 12.83 2.26 2.50
C GLY A 81 12.79 1.63 3.89
N LEU A 82 13.81 1.87 4.72
CA LEU A 82 13.85 1.41 6.11
C LEU A 82 12.74 2.04 6.95
N PHE A 83 12.47 3.33 6.73
CA PHE A 83 11.34 4.02 7.35
C PHE A 83 10.00 3.40 6.91
N GLY A 84 9.83 3.12 5.62
CA GLY A 84 8.65 2.44 5.09
C GLY A 84 8.45 1.03 5.65
N LEU A 85 9.52 0.25 5.79
CA LEU A 85 9.48 -1.10 6.35
C LEU A 85 9.12 -1.10 7.84
N GLY A 86 9.85 -0.30 8.62
CA GLY A 86 9.75 -0.29 10.07
C GLY A 86 8.56 0.51 10.57
N TYR A 87 8.48 1.78 10.19
CA TYR A 87 7.47 2.69 10.71
C TYR A 87 6.11 2.47 10.04
N CYS A 88 6.00 2.71 8.73
CA CYS A 88 4.73 2.61 8.00
C CYS A 88 4.23 1.15 7.88
N GLY A 89 5.17 0.21 7.85
CA GLY A 89 4.90 -1.20 7.69
C GLY A 89 4.59 -1.89 9.01
N PHE A 90 5.62 -2.09 9.81
CA PHE A 90 5.56 -2.88 11.03
C PHE A 90 4.82 -2.16 12.16
N LEU A 91 5.25 -0.94 12.51
CA LEU A 91 4.71 -0.21 13.67
C LEU A 91 3.25 0.22 13.44
N GLN A 92 2.95 0.75 12.26
CA GLN A 92 1.57 1.11 11.91
C GLN A 92 0.66 -0.12 11.90
N HIS A 93 1.11 -1.25 11.34
CA HIS A 93 0.33 -2.49 11.39
C HIS A 93 0.05 -2.94 12.83
N PHE A 94 1.06 -2.90 13.69
CA PHE A 94 0.92 -3.25 15.11
C PHE A 94 -0.06 -2.33 15.84
N LEU A 95 0.05 -1.02 15.62
CA LEU A 95 -0.82 -0.02 16.25
C LEU A 95 -2.28 -0.18 15.83
N TYR A 96 -2.55 -0.27 14.53
CA TYR A 96 -3.92 -0.26 14.01
C TYR A 96 -4.61 -1.63 14.03
N THR A 97 -3.87 -2.72 13.93
CA THR A 97 -4.43 -4.08 13.91
C THR A 97 -4.40 -4.75 15.28
N GLY A 98 -3.43 -4.37 16.14
CA GLY A 98 -3.25 -4.93 17.47
C GLY A 98 -3.69 -3.98 18.58
N PHE A 99 -2.96 -2.86 18.74
CA PHE A 99 -3.12 -1.97 19.89
C PHE A 99 -4.50 -1.29 19.96
N TRP A 100 -4.87 -0.53 18.92
CA TRP A 100 -6.12 0.23 18.89
C TRP A 100 -7.38 -0.64 19.03
N PRO A 101 -7.51 -1.79 18.35
CA PRO A 101 -8.66 -2.66 18.53
C PRO A 101 -8.79 -3.20 19.96
N ASN A 102 -7.67 -3.51 20.62
CA ASN A 102 -7.68 -3.96 22.01
C ASN A 102 -8.10 -2.83 22.97
N VAL A 103 -7.58 -1.62 22.74
CA VAL A 103 -7.99 -0.43 23.51
C VAL A 103 -9.48 -0.15 23.31
N LEU A 104 -9.98 -0.13 22.08
CA LEU A 104 -11.41 0.11 21.81
C LEU A 104 -12.33 -0.94 22.44
N LYS A 105 -11.93 -2.22 22.42
CA LYS A 105 -12.66 -3.30 23.11
C LYS A 105 -12.72 -3.05 24.62
N ALA A 106 -11.62 -2.63 25.24
CA ALA A 106 -11.58 -2.29 26.66
C ALA A 106 -12.46 -1.07 26.97
N SER A 107 -12.44 -0.05 26.12
CA SER A 107 -13.24 1.18 26.27
C SER A 107 -14.73 1.02 25.95
N ARG A 108 -15.15 -0.13 25.39
CA ARG A 108 -16.51 -0.40 24.88
C ARG A 108 -17.02 0.66 23.90
N LEU A 109 -16.10 1.35 23.22
CA LEU A 109 -16.44 2.36 22.22
C LEU A 109 -16.73 1.69 20.88
N SER A 110 -17.81 2.10 20.23
CA SER A 110 -18.22 1.58 18.93
C SER A 110 -18.69 2.70 17.99
N GLY A 111 -18.73 2.40 16.69
CA GLY A 111 -19.19 3.33 15.65
C GLY A 111 -18.31 4.57 15.53
N ALA A 112 -18.94 5.72 15.26
CA ALA A 112 -18.24 6.98 15.01
C ALA A 112 -17.37 7.45 16.19
N LYS A 113 -17.75 7.13 17.43
CA LYS A 113 -16.99 7.51 18.64
C LYS A 113 -15.66 6.76 18.74
N ALA A 114 -15.65 5.49 18.32
CA ALA A 114 -14.43 4.68 18.28
C ALA A 114 -13.42 5.24 17.25
N VAL A 115 -13.92 5.60 16.06
CA VAL A 115 -13.09 6.23 15.02
C VAL A 115 -12.55 7.57 15.48
N ALA A 116 -13.40 8.42 16.06
CA ALA A 116 -12.97 9.71 16.59
C ALA A 116 -11.89 9.55 17.68
N PHE A 117 -12.04 8.57 18.57
CA PHE A 117 -11.04 8.27 19.60
C PHE A 117 -9.72 7.78 19.00
N GLN A 118 -9.75 6.91 17.98
CA GLN A 118 -8.55 6.47 17.28
C GLN A 118 -7.83 7.63 16.58
N VAL A 119 -8.57 8.46 15.84
CA VAL A 119 -8.01 9.63 15.15
C VAL A 119 -7.42 10.61 16.15
N PHE A 120 -8.11 10.87 17.26
CA PHE A 120 -7.60 11.74 18.32
C PHE A 120 -6.35 11.15 18.98
N GLY A 121 -6.33 9.85 19.26
CA GLY A 121 -5.18 9.18 19.82
C GLY A 121 -3.97 9.19 18.88
N ASP A 122 -4.20 8.97 17.58
CA ASP A 122 -3.13 9.00 16.59
C ASP A 122 -2.59 10.41 16.34
N GLN A 123 -3.46 11.37 16.04
CA GLN A 123 -3.07 12.73 15.66
C GLN A 123 -2.76 13.62 16.88
N GLY A 124 -3.45 13.40 18.01
CA GLY A 124 -3.35 14.21 19.21
C GLY A 124 -2.38 13.67 20.26
N ILE A 125 -2.10 12.36 20.27
CA ILE A 125 -1.17 11.78 21.25
C ILE A 125 0.06 11.21 20.56
N TYR A 126 -0.13 10.23 19.68
CA TYR A 126 0.97 9.50 19.09
C TYR A 126 1.86 10.38 18.20
N MET A 127 1.27 11.22 17.34
CA MET A 127 2.02 12.15 16.51
C MET A 127 2.88 13.14 17.33
N PRO A 128 2.31 13.94 18.26
CA PRO A 128 3.09 14.95 18.97
C PRO A 128 4.05 14.40 20.02
N PHE A 129 3.74 13.26 20.65
CA PHE A 129 4.53 12.76 21.79
C PHE A 129 5.45 11.57 21.46
N ALA A 130 5.19 10.83 20.38
CA ALA A 130 6.08 9.74 19.95
C ALA A 130 6.76 10.07 18.63
N TYR A 131 5.99 10.45 17.60
CA TYR A 131 6.56 10.68 16.27
C TYR A 131 7.45 11.92 16.20
N LEU A 132 6.96 13.08 16.65
CA LEU A 132 7.73 14.33 16.60
C LEU A 132 9.05 14.24 17.39
N PRO A 133 9.09 13.77 18.65
CA PRO A 133 10.34 13.69 19.39
C PRO A 133 11.34 12.73 18.74
N LEU A 134 10.86 11.59 18.23
CA LEU A 134 11.70 10.65 17.49
C LEU A 134 12.27 11.29 16.21
N PHE A 135 11.43 12.04 15.47
CA PHE A 135 11.85 12.74 14.27
C PHE A 135 12.93 13.79 14.56
N TYR A 136 12.73 14.62 15.59
CA TYR A 136 13.73 15.63 15.98
C TYR A 136 15.01 14.99 16.53
N ALA A 137 14.90 13.93 17.33
CA ALA A 137 16.07 13.19 17.82
C ALA A 137 16.91 12.61 16.67
N VAL A 138 16.26 12.04 15.65
CA VAL A 138 16.97 11.53 14.46
C VAL A 138 17.54 12.67 13.61
N LYS A 139 16.84 13.81 13.54
CA LYS A 139 17.32 14.99 12.83
C LYS A 139 18.57 15.58 13.48
N ASP A 140 18.62 15.65 14.81
CA ASP A 140 19.77 16.18 15.55
C ASP A 140 20.99 15.24 15.50
N MET A 141 20.79 13.95 15.19
CA MET A 141 21.87 12.99 14.96
C MET A 141 22.55 13.11 13.57
N ARG A 142 22.06 14.00 12.70
CA ARG A 142 22.59 14.21 11.34
C ARG A 142 23.37 15.52 11.24
#